data_AF-A0A923VGA7-F1
#
_entry.id   AF-A0A923VGA7-F1
#
_cell.length_a   1.000
_cell.length_b   1.000
_cell.length_c   1.000
_cell.angle_alpha   90.00
_cell.angle_beta   90.00
_cell.angle_gamma   90.00
#
_symmetry.space_group_name_H-M   'P 1'
#
loop_
_entity.id
_entity.type
_entity.pdbx_description
1 polymer ?
#
loop_
_entity_poly.entity_id
_entity_poly.type
_entity_poly.pdbx_seq_one_letter_code
_entity_poly.pdbx_strand_id
1 'polypeptide(L)'
;MKGIIKVLTLFYILFPLVAVSYTAYKLNSGYYLFAIPFYYFGVILVAQKQKIIFLIPILFCGWFWFTYGFSIHDFVFFLFIWMAFGALFYMLTDNVQRFVTRTLPENKEMMEYNTKMEQMNAKVEEFKLRNPTTKITPEVLDTIRNDVFFK
;
A
#
# COMPACT_ATOMS: atom_id res chain seq x y z
N MET A 1 10.16 2.88 2.40
CA MET A 1 8.72 2.60 2.13
C MET A 1 8.46 1.58 1.01
N LYS A 2 9.23 1.51 -0.09
CA LYS A 2 9.05 0.44 -1.10
C LYS A 2 9.15 -0.98 -0.52
N GLY A 3 10.01 -1.18 0.50
CA GLY A 3 10.09 -2.44 1.25
C GLY A 3 8.81 -2.79 2.02
N ILE A 4 8.16 -1.79 2.64
CA ILE A 4 6.91 -1.99 3.40
C ILE A 4 5.79 -2.45 2.48
N ILE A 5 5.64 -1.84 1.29
CA ILE A 5 4.64 -2.28 0.30
C ILE A 5 4.90 -3.72 -0.13
N LYS A 6 6.16 -4.09 -0.42
CA LYS A 6 6.52 -5.47 -0.78
C LYS A 6 6.20 -6.46 0.34
N VAL A 7 6.50 -6.12 1.59
CA VAL A 7 6.18 -6.95 2.76
C VAL A 7 4.67 -7.11 2.91
N LEU A 8 3.90 -6.04 2.69
CA LEU A 8 2.45 -6.05 2.81
C LEU A 8 1.81 -6.88 1.69
N THR A 9 2.31 -6.80 0.45
CA THR A 9 1.90 -7.67 -0.65
C THR A 9 2.26 -9.13 -0.40
N LEU A 10 3.44 -9.42 0.15
CA LEU A 10 3.86 -10.77 0.47
C LEU A 10 2.99 -11.37 1.60
N PHE A 11 2.75 -10.58 2.65
CA PHE A 11 1.85 -10.96 3.74
C PHE A 11 0.44 -11.24 3.21
N TYR A 12 -0.07 -10.37 2.34
CA TYR A 12 -1.38 -10.51 1.72
C TYR A 12 -1.57 -11.85 0.95
N ILE A 13 -0.52 -12.38 0.33
CA ILE A 13 -0.53 -13.67 -0.40
C ILE A 13 -0.35 -14.85 0.57
N LEU A 14 0.57 -14.74 1.53
CA LEU A 14 0.91 -15.84 2.43
C LEU A 14 -0.10 -16.01 3.57
N PHE A 15 -0.76 -14.94 3.99
CA PHE A 15 -1.72 -14.93 5.09
C PHE A 15 -2.81 -16.01 4.96
N PRO A 16 -3.58 -16.10 3.85
CA PRO A 16 -4.59 -17.15 3.72
C PRO A 16 -3.98 -18.55 3.73
N LEU A 17 -2.79 -18.74 3.15
CA LEU A 17 -2.15 -20.06 3.10
C LEU A 17 -1.76 -20.55 4.49
N VAL A 18 -1.24 -19.67 5.35
CA VAL A 18 -0.82 -20.06 6.71
C VAL A 18 -2.03 -20.17 7.64
N ALA A 19 -2.89 -19.15 7.65
CA ALA A 19 -3.97 -19.06 8.63
C ALA A 19 -5.14 -20.03 8.34
N VAL A 20 -5.50 -20.24 7.06
CA VAL A 20 -6.52 -21.24 6.70
C VAL A 20 -5.99 -22.65 6.97
N SER A 21 -4.74 -22.95 6.59
CA SER A 21 -4.16 -24.28 6.82
C SER A 21 -4.05 -24.60 8.32
N TYR A 22 -3.65 -23.63 9.14
CA TYR A 22 -3.64 -23.79 10.59
C TYR A 22 -5.04 -24.09 11.15
N THR A 23 -6.06 -23.40 10.63
CA THR A 23 -7.44 -23.61 11.07
C THR A 23 -7.98 -24.98 10.63
N ALA A 24 -7.69 -25.40 9.40
CA ALA A 24 -8.05 -26.72 8.88
C ALA A 24 -7.41 -27.86 9.69
N TYR A 25 -6.14 -27.68 10.09
CA TYR A 25 -5.44 -28.60 10.98
C TYR A 25 -6.10 -28.67 12.36
N LYS A 26 -6.37 -27.52 12.99
CA LYS A 26 -6.97 -27.45 14.34
C LYS A 26 -8.38 -28.04 14.39
N LEU A 27 -9.18 -27.82 13.36
CA LEU A 27 -10.56 -28.32 13.25
C LEU A 27 -10.63 -29.72 12.62
N ASN A 28 -9.47 -30.33 12.33
CA ASN A 28 -9.32 -31.66 11.75
C ASN A 28 -10.23 -31.92 10.54
N SER A 29 -10.37 -30.92 9.67
CA SER A 29 -11.30 -30.95 8.55
C SER A 29 -10.71 -30.26 7.33
N GLY A 30 -10.51 -31.03 6.26
CA GLY A 30 -9.95 -30.54 5.01
C GLY A 30 -10.86 -29.55 4.28
N TYR A 31 -12.16 -29.52 4.60
CA TYR A 31 -13.11 -28.60 3.98
C TYR A 31 -12.71 -27.14 4.17
N TYR A 32 -12.14 -26.78 5.34
CA TYR A 32 -11.71 -25.41 5.62
C TYR A 32 -10.65 -24.90 4.63
N LEU A 33 -9.91 -25.76 3.94
CA LEU A 33 -8.95 -25.37 2.90
C LEU A 33 -9.60 -24.65 1.71
N PHE A 34 -10.89 -24.88 1.45
CA PHE A 34 -11.64 -24.13 0.43
C PHE A 34 -11.77 -22.64 0.76
N ALA A 35 -11.47 -22.21 1.99
CA ALA A 35 -11.42 -20.79 2.30
C ALA A 35 -10.26 -20.06 1.59
N ILE A 36 -9.20 -20.78 1.18
CA ILE A 36 -8.09 -20.20 0.41
C ILE A 36 -8.58 -19.64 -0.93
N PRO A 37 -9.22 -20.43 -1.83
CA PRO A 37 -9.74 -19.88 -3.08
C PRO A 37 -10.83 -18.82 -2.84
N PHE A 38 -11.67 -18.95 -1.81
CA PHE A 38 -12.68 -17.93 -1.49
C PHE A 38 -12.06 -16.60 -1.04
N TYR A 39 -10.95 -16.62 -0.30
CA TYR A 39 -10.18 -15.42 0.02
C TYR A 39 -9.72 -14.72 -1.26
N TYR A 40 -9.09 -15.45 -2.19
CA TYR A 40 -8.62 -14.87 -3.45
C TYR A 40 -9.78 -14.41 -4.35
N PHE A 41 -10.91 -15.11 -4.31
CA PHE A 41 -12.12 -14.66 -4.99
C PHE A 41 -12.56 -13.29 -4.47
N GLY A 42 -12.62 -13.11 -3.14
CA GLY A 42 -12.93 -11.82 -2.53
C GLY A 42 -11.99 -10.69 -2.98
N VAL A 43 -10.70 -11.00 -3.17
CA VAL A 43 -9.72 -10.04 -3.70
C VAL A 43 -10.03 -9.69 -5.14
N ILE A 44 -10.20 -10.70 -6.00
CA ILE A 44 -10.48 -10.50 -7.44
C ILE A 44 -11.72 -9.63 -7.63
N LEU A 45 -12.77 -9.88 -6.86
CA LEU A 45 -14.01 -9.11 -6.91
C LEU A 45 -13.80 -7.62 -6.63
N VAL A 46 -12.98 -7.27 -5.62
CA VAL A 46 -12.67 -5.88 -5.32
C VAL A 46 -11.73 -5.29 -6.38
N ALA A 47 -10.72 -6.05 -6.80
CA ALA A 47 -9.75 -5.62 -7.80
C ALA A 47 -10.40 -5.26 -9.14
N GLN A 48 -11.41 -6.03 -9.56
CA GLN A 48 -12.18 -5.78 -10.78
C GLN A 48 -13.24 -4.68 -10.63
N LYS A 49 -13.42 -4.10 -9.43
CA LYS A 49 -14.46 -3.11 -9.10
C LYS A 49 -15.89 -3.58 -9.37
N GLN A 50 -16.12 -4.87 -9.55
CA GLN A 50 -17.44 -5.45 -9.84
C GLN A 50 -18.20 -5.73 -8.54
N LYS A 51 -18.62 -4.64 -7.89
CA LYS A 51 -19.34 -4.68 -6.59
C LYS A 51 -20.66 -5.46 -6.64
N ILE A 52 -21.28 -5.56 -7.81
CA ILE A 52 -22.55 -6.29 -7.99
C ILE A 52 -22.37 -7.79 -7.74
N ILE A 53 -21.21 -8.35 -8.10
CA ILE A 53 -20.96 -9.79 -7.91
C ILE A 53 -20.82 -10.14 -6.42
N PHE A 54 -20.44 -9.19 -5.56
CA PHE A 54 -20.46 -9.40 -4.10
C PHE A 54 -21.85 -9.67 -3.54
N LEU A 55 -22.91 -9.25 -4.24
CA LEU A 55 -24.28 -9.50 -3.82
C LEU A 55 -24.61 -10.99 -3.85
N ILE A 56 -24.01 -11.77 -4.77
CA ILE A 56 -24.33 -13.18 -4.95
C ILE A 56 -23.90 -14.01 -3.72
N PRO A 57 -22.64 -13.94 -3.23
CA PRO A 57 -22.26 -14.62 -2.00
C PRO A 57 -23.06 -14.16 -0.78
N ILE A 58 -23.39 -12.88 -0.69
CA ILE A 58 -24.16 -12.33 0.44
C ILE A 58 -25.59 -12.90 0.44
N LEU A 59 -26.26 -12.91 -0.71
CA LEU A 59 -27.60 -13.49 -0.86
C LEU A 59 -27.59 -15.00 -0.61
N PHE A 60 -26.56 -15.71 -1.09
CA PHE A 60 -26.40 -17.14 -0.80
C PHE A 60 -26.24 -17.41 0.70
N CYS A 61 -25.37 -16.67 1.40
CA CYS A 61 -25.18 -16.82 2.84
C CYS A 61 -26.46 -16.46 3.61
N GLY A 62 -27.14 -15.38 3.23
CA GLY A 62 -28.40 -14.97 3.84
C GLY A 62 -29.51 -16.01 3.67
N TRP A 63 -29.67 -16.56 2.46
CA TRP A 63 -30.61 -17.64 2.19
C TRP A 63 -30.26 -18.92 2.96
N PHE A 64 -28.97 -19.30 2.98
CA PHE A 64 -28.50 -20.47 3.70
C PHE A 64 -28.79 -20.36 5.21
N TRP A 65 -28.45 -19.23 5.83
CA TRP A 65 -28.71 -19.01 7.26
C TRP A 65 -30.20 -18.90 7.59
N PHE A 66 -31.01 -18.38 6.67
CA PHE A 66 -32.46 -18.38 6.85
C PHE A 66 -33.05 -19.80 6.80
N THR A 67 -32.53 -20.67 5.92
CA THR A 67 -33.06 -22.02 5.69
C THR A 67 -32.55 -23.04 6.71
N TYR A 68 -31.26 -22.98 7.05
CA TYR A 68 -30.58 -24.00 7.87
C TYR A 68 -30.23 -23.51 9.29
N GLY A 69 -30.50 -22.23 9.59
CA GLY A 69 -30.10 -21.58 10.83
C GLY A 69 -28.73 -20.92 10.71
N PHE A 70 -28.51 -19.89 11.54
CA PHE A 70 -27.22 -19.21 11.64
C PHE A 70 -26.34 -19.90 12.69
N SER A 71 -25.13 -20.31 12.28
CA SER A 71 -24.09 -20.72 13.22
C SER A 71 -22.71 -20.17 12.80
N ILE A 72 -21.97 -19.67 13.79
CA ILE A 72 -20.60 -19.14 13.64
C ILE A 72 -19.62 -20.27 13.32
N HIS A 73 -19.95 -21.49 13.73
CA HIS A 73 -19.16 -22.68 13.46
C HIS A 73 -19.45 -23.29 12.09
N ASP A 74 -20.39 -22.72 11.33
CA ASP A 74 -20.74 -23.23 10.01
C ASP A 74 -19.67 -22.91 8.98
N PHE A 75 -19.45 -23.89 8.11
CA PHE A 75 -18.52 -23.76 6.99
C PHE A 75 -18.84 -22.57 6.07
N VAL A 76 -20.13 -22.27 5.85
CA VAL A 76 -20.57 -21.12 5.04
C VAL A 76 -20.14 -19.80 5.68
N PHE A 77 -20.28 -19.66 7.00
CA PHE A 77 -19.82 -18.48 7.74
C PHE A 77 -18.31 -18.33 7.64
N PHE A 78 -17.57 -19.43 7.77
CA PHE A 78 -16.13 -19.42 7.61
C PHE A 78 -15.68 -18.96 6.21
N LEU A 79 -16.26 -19.53 5.14
CA LEU A 79 -15.96 -19.12 3.77
C LEU A 79 -16.27 -17.64 3.51
N PHE A 80 -17.42 -17.18 4.01
CA PHE A 80 -17.84 -15.79 3.88
C PHE A 80 -16.86 -14.82 4.53
N ILE A 81 -16.43 -15.13 5.77
CA ILE A 81 -15.43 -14.32 6.49
C ILE A 81 -14.11 -14.26 5.73
N TRP A 82 -13.62 -15.39 5.22
CA TRP A 82 -12.35 -15.40 4.49
C TRP A 82 -12.41 -14.63 3.18
N MET A 83 -13.53 -14.70 2.46
CA MET A 83 -13.77 -13.86 1.30
C MET A 83 -13.81 -12.37 1.67
N ALA A 84 -14.47 -12.00 2.78
CA ALA A 84 -14.51 -10.63 3.28
C ALA A 84 -13.11 -10.13 3.72
N PHE A 85 -12.30 -10.96 4.35
CA PHE A 85 -10.91 -10.62 4.67
C PHE A 85 -10.08 -10.36 3.42
N GLY A 86 -10.22 -11.21 2.38
CA GLY A 86 -9.54 -10.98 1.11
C GLY A 86 -9.89 -9.61 0.51
N ALA A 87 -11.17 -9.27 0.51
CA ALA A 87 -11.66 -7.96 0.08
C ALA A 87 -11.03 -6.81 0.90
N LEU A 88 -11.04 -6.94 2.23
CA LEU A 88 -10.54 -5.93 3.16
C LEU A 88 -9.03 -5.71 3.02
N PHE A 89 -8.23 -6.78 2.98
CA PHE A 89 -6.78 -6.67 2.81
C PHE A 89 -6.40 -6.01 1.50
N TYR A 90 -7.11 -6.32 0.41
CA TYR A 90 -6.89 -5.66 -0.87
C TYR A 90 -7.19 -4.16 -0.78
N MET A 91 -8.33 -3.77 -0.20
CA MET A 91 -8.68 -2.35 -0.01
C MET A 91 -7.65 -1.62 0.85
N LEU A 92 -7.19 -2.25 1.93
CA LEU A 92 -6.18 -1.67 2.81
C LEU A 92 -4.85 -1.48 2.08
N THR A 93 -4.43 -2.47 1.28
CA THR A 93 -3.19 -2.40 0.49
C THR A 93 -3.26 -1.31 -0.56
N ASP A 94 -4.37 -1.19 -1.30
CA ASP A 94 -4.60 -0.14 -2.28
C ASP A 94 -4.60 1.26 -1.63
N ASN A 95 -5.26 1.42 -0.47
CA ASN A 95 -5.27 2.68 0.27
C ASN A 95 -3.87 3.08 0.76
N VAL A 96 -3.11 2.14 1.32
CA VAL A 96 -1.72 2.40 1.75
C VAL A 96 -0.85 2.77 0.54
N GLN A 97 -1.00 2.06 -0.58
CA GLN A 97 -0.26 2.38 -1.80
C GLN A 97 -0.60 3.79 -2.29
N ARG A 98 -1.88 4.16 -2.38
CA ARG A 98 -2.31 5.52 -2.75
C ARG A 98 -1.79 6.58 -1.79
N PHE A 99 -1.78 6.31 -0.49
CA PHE A 99 -1.24 7.24 0.51
C PHE A 99 0.26 7.48 0.32
N VAL A 100 1.03 6.40 0.15
CA VAL A 100 2.48 6.48 -0.11
C VAL A 100 2.74 7.20 -1.44
N THR A 101 1.96 6.90 -2.47
CA THR A 101 2.09 7.56 -3.79
C THR A 101 1.62 9.01 -3.77
N ARG A 102 0.78 9.46 -2.84
CA ARG A 102 0.37 10.88 -2.72
C ARG A 102 1.34 11.71 -1.88
N THR A 103 1.93 11.12 -0.85
CA THR A 103 2.89 11.81 0.04
C THR A 103 4.31 11.91 -0.54
N LEU A 104 4.66 11.09 -1.54
CA LEU A 104 5.97 11.10 -2.21
C LEU A 104 6.16 12.12 -3.36
N PRO A 105 5.18 12.46 -4.22
CA PRO A 105 5.39 13.41 -5.32
C PRO A 105 5.75 14.81 -4.81
N GLU A 106 5.13 15.29 -3.73
CA GLU A 106 5.49 16.57 -3.11
C GLU A 106 6.91 16.55 -2.51
N ASN A 107 7.38 15.40 -2.04
CA ASN A 107 8.68 15.29 -1.37
C ASN A 107 9.86 15.12 -2.34
N LYS A 108 9.64 14.66 -3.57
CA LYS A 108 10.72 14.56 -4.56
C LYS A 108 11.18 15.94 -5.03
N GLU A 109 10.23 16.82 -5.37
CA GLU A 109 10.54 18.18 -5.78
C GLU A 109 11.11 18.99 -4.61
N MET A 110 10.59 18.79 -3.38
CA MET A 110 11.10 19.46 -2.19
C MET A 110 12.49 18.96 -1.77
N MET A 111 12.77 17.65 -1.88
CA MET A 111 14.12 17.13 -1.64
C MET A 111 15.11 17.59 -2.70
N GLU A 112 14.73 17.63 -3.98
CA GLU A 112 15.58 18.15 -5.04
C GLU A 112 15.86 19.64 -4.84
N TYR A 113 14.85 20.42 -4.46
CA TYR A 113 15.00 21.82 -4.10
C TYR A 113 15.92 22.03 -2.89
N ASN A 114 15.72 21.28 -1.80
CA ASN A 114 16.56 21.38 -0.60
C ASN A 114 18.01 20.98 -0.90
N THR A 115 18.22 19.93 -1.70
CA THR A 115 19.56 19.51 -2.12
C THR A 115 20.23 20.58 -2.98
N LYS A 116 19.50 21.20 -3.91
CA LYS A 116 19.99 22.33 -4.72
C LYS A 116 20.28 23.56 -3.85
N MET A 117 19.47 23.85 -2.83
CA MET A 117 19.73 24.92 -1.88
C MET A 117 20.99 24.68 -1.04
N GLU A 118 21.21 23.45 -0.59
CA GLU A 118 22.45 23.07 0.11
C GLU A 118 23.68 23.21 -0.80
N GLN A 119 23.59 22.78 -2.07
CA GLN A 119 24.65 22.95 -3.07
C GLN A 119 24.92 24.43 -3.38
N MET A 120 23.86 25.26 -3.45
CA MET A 120 23.99 26.70 -3.65
C MET A 120 24.72 27.35 -2.46
N ASN A 121 24.34 27.01 -1.23
CA ASN A 121 24.99 27.52 -0.03
C ASN A 121 26.45 27.08 0.06
N ALA A 122 26.76 25.83 -0.29
CA ALA A 122 28.14 25.33 -0.34
C ALA A 122 28.99 26.10 -1.36
N LYS A 123 28.46 26.35 -2.57
CA LYS A 123 29.16 27.17 -3.59
C LYS A 123 29.34 28.63 -3.17
N VAL A 124 28.37 29.20 -2.46
CA VAL A 124 28.48 30.55 -1.91
C VAL A 124 29.59 30.63 -0.86
N GLU A 125 29.69 29.65 0.04
CA GLU A 125 30.76 29.59 1.04
C GLU A 125 32.13 29.36 0.38
N GLU A 126 32.22 28.49 -0.63
CA GLU A 126 33.45 28.35 -1.43
C GLU A 126 33.87 29.66 -2.11
N PHE A 127 32.90 30.42 -2.63
CA PHE A 127 33.18 31.71 -3.26
C PHE A 127 33.71 32.73 -2.25
N LYS A 128 33.15 32.78 -1.04
CA LYS A 128 33.63 33.63 0.07
C LYS A 128 35.05 33.26 0.49
N LEU A 129 35.35 31.97 0.60
CA LEU A 129 36.69 31.48 0.96
C LEU A 129 37.75 31.84 -0.08
N ARG A 130 37.40 31.77 -1.37
CA ARG A 130 38.31 32.13 -2.48
C ARG A 130 38.45 33.63 -2.69
N ASN A 131 37.45 34.43 -2.31
CA ASN A 131 37.41 35.87 -2.54
C ASN A 131 37.04 36.64 -1.25
N PRO A 132 37.92 36.64 -0.23
CA PRO A 132 37.61 37.18 1.09
C PRO A 132 37.35 38.70 1.13
N THR A 133 37.81 39.43 0.10
CA THR A 133 37.65 40.90 0.01
C THR A 133 36.48 41.33 -0.89
N THR A 134 35.85 40.39 -1.61
CA THR A 134 34.81 40.70 -2.59
C THR A 134 33.42 40.53 -1.96
N LYS A 135 32.61 41.59 -1.98
CA LYS A 135 31.22 41.49 -1.51
C LYS A 135 30.40 40.63 -2.47
N ILE A 136 29.53 39.78 -1.93
CA ILE A 136 28.57 39.02 -2.74
C ILE A 136 27.57 40.01 -3.32
N THR A 137 27.66 40.27 -4.62
CA THR A 137 26.67 41.06 -5.35
C THR A 137 25.52 40.17 -5.82
N PRO A 138 24.36 40.74 -6.14
CA PRO A 138 23.23 40.01 -6.70
C PRO A 138 23.60 39.21 -7.97
N GLU A 139 24.51 39.74 -8.80
CA GLU A 139 24.97 39.10 -10.04
C GLU A 139 25.76 37.80 -9.79
N VAL A 140 26.61 37.79 -8.75
CA VAL A 140 27.35 36.59 -8.34
C VAL A 140 26.40 35.53 -7.79
N LEU A 141 25.41 35.97 -7.00
CA LEU A 141 24.38 35.07 -6.46
C LEU A 141 23.53 34.44 -7.58
N ASP A 142 23.12 35.24 -8.57
CA ASP A 142 22.35 34.76 -9.73
C ASP A 142 23.16 33.81 -10.61
N THR A 143 24.48 34.04 -10.74
CA THR A 143 25.37 33.13 -11.46
C THR A 143 25.46 31.77 -10.76
N ILE A 144 25.65 31.75 -9.45
CA ILE A 144 25.71 30.51 -8.65
C ILE A 144 24.35 29.80 -8.68
N ARG A 145 23.25 30.54 -8.57
CA ARG A 145 21.89 30.01 -8.67
C ARG A 145 21.66 29.36 -10.04
N ASN A 146 22.05 30.02 -11.13
CA ASN A 146 21.87 29.47 -12.47
C ASN A 146 22.65 28.18 -12.69
N ASP A 147 23.86 28.09 -12.14
CA ASP A 147 24.73 26.92 -12.23
C ASP A 147 24.26 25.72 -11.40
N VAL A 148 23.35 25.92 -10.44
CA VAL A 148 22.81 24.86 -9.56
C VAL A 148 21.38 24.47 -9.93
N PHE A 149 20.56 25.41 -10.41
CA PHE A 149 19.15 25.16 -10.71
C PHE A 149 18.84 24.84 -12.17
N PHE A 150 19.67 25.29 -13.13
CA PHE A 150 19.36 25.25 -14.57
C PHE A 150 20.42 24.56 -15.45
N LYS A 151 21.42 23.92 -14.84
CA LYS A 151 22.45 23.13 -15.51
C LYS A 151 22.28 21.66 -15.19
#